data_AF-A0A3N5V4L0-F1
#
_entry.id   AF-A0A3N5V4L0-F1
#
_cell.length_a   1.000
_cell.length_b   1.000
_cell.length_c   1.000
_cell.angle_alpha   90.00
_cell.angle_beta   90.00
_cell.angle_gamma   90.00
#
_symmetry.space_group_name_H-M   'P 1'
#
loop_
_entity.id
_entity.type
_entity.pdbx_description
1 polymer ?
#
loop_
_entity_poly.entity_id
_entity_poly.type
_entity_poly.pdbx_seq_one_letter_code
_entity_poly.pdbx_strand_id
1 'polypeptide(L)'
;MQLLKFSNGNGKLKNRLIFSLPAGHSCPHAGVCKTFADRVTGLITDLPQYTGTEADEFRCFAAMAEVRPNVRAARWHNWDLIREVIHSNGSQAVLLRDLIDLSLTMQAPKELVRVHESGDFWTENYMRAWLMAAAQRPKQTFYAYTKSLGMWYNLRDQIPSNFYLTASHGGTLDYLLPKYGDVFQRIAYVVYTEQQAEELGLEIDHDDSHCLGDKPFALLVHGSQRAGSDAMKALTQRKKEGGFVGYGKSNQKTI
;
A
#
# COMPACT_ATOMS: atom_id res chain seq x y z
N MET A 1 -27.09 -7.14 -2.70
CA MET A 1 -25.77 -6.94 -3.34
C MET A 1 -24.74 -6.74 -2.25
N GLN A 2 -23.62 -7.47 -2.28
CA GLN A 2 -22.56 -7.29 -1.28
C GLN A 2 -21.73 -6.05 -1.59
N LEU A 3 -21.21 -5.39 -0.55
CA LEU A 3 -20.39 -4.18 -0.66
C LEU A 3 -18.97 -4.44 -0.16
N LEU A 4 -18.03 -3.65 -0.69
CA LEU A 4 -16.66 -3.61 -0.21
C LEU A 4 -16.58 -2.94 1.17
N LYS A 5 -15.64 -3.43 1.98
CA LYS A 5 -15.37 -2.94 3.33
C LYS A 5 -14.24 -1.92 3.31
N PHE A 6 -14.48 -0.80 3.97
CA PHE A 6 -13.52 0.27 4.19
C PHE A 6 -13.29 0.47 5.69
N SER A 7 -12.09 0.91 6.06
CA SER A 7 -11.83 1.45 7.40
C SER A 7 -11.75 2.98 7.35
N ASN A 8 -11.96 3.64 8.48
CA ASN A 8 -12.02 5.11 8.57
C ASN A 8 -10.70 5.76 9.05
N GLY A 9 -9.65 4.95 9.21
CA GLY A 9 -8.37 5.34 9.78
C GLY A 9 -7.65 4.18 10.46
N ASN A 10 -6.44 4.45 10.94
CA ASN A 10 -5.58 3.53 11.68
C ASN A 10 -4.72 4.32 12.71
N GLY A 11 -3.67 3.70 13.25
CA GLY A 11 -2.76 4.37 14.20
C GLY A 11 -1.94 5.54 13.60
N LYS A 12 -1.66 5.51 12.29
CA LYS A 12 -0.97 6.54 11.50
C LYS A 12 -1.96 7.57 10.93
N LEU A 13 -3.09 7.12 10.41
CA LEU A 13 -3.97 7.89 9.52
C LEU A 13 -5.33 8.15 10.14
N LYS A 14 -5.79 9.39 10.08
CA LYS A 14 -7.13 9.81 10.53
C LYS A 14 -7.93 10.40 9.36
N ASN A 15 -9.25 10.45 9.53
CA ASN A 15 -10.21 11.15 8.66
C ASN A 15 -10.17 10.75 7.17
N ARG A 16 -10.01 9.46 6.86
CA ARG A 16 -9.96 8.98 5.48
C ARG A 16 -10.55 7.58 5.34
N LEU A 17 -11.10 7.28 4.18
CA LEU A 17 -11.47 5.90 3.85
C LEU A 17 -10.22 5.14 3.44
N ILE A 18 -10.07 3.92 3.93
CA ILE A 18 -8.93 3.05 3.59
C ILE A 18 -9.49 1.72 3.10
N PHE A 19 -9.19 1.43 1.84
CA PHE A 19 -9.48 0.15 1.21
C PHE A 19 -8.25 -0.75 1.26
N SER A 20 -8.44 -2.04 1.51
CA SER A 20 -7.33 -3.00 1.65
C SER A 20 -7.70 -4.38 1.13
N LEU A 21 -6.68 -5.07 0.61
CA LEU A 21 -6.70 -6.47 0.16
C LEU A 21 -5.66 -7.29 0.94
N PRO A 22 -5.71 -8.65 0.86
CA PRO A 22 -4.76 -9.50 1.57
C PRO A 22 -3.33 -9.27 1.08
N ALA A 23 -2.44 -8.90 2.00
CA ALA A 23 -1.02 -8.64 1.72
C ALA A 23 -0.34 -9.90 1.16
N GLY A 24 0.59 -9.70 0.23
CA GLY A 24 1.32 -10.77 -0.44
C GLY A 24 0.48 -11.52 -1.49
N HIS A 25 -0.75 -11.92 -1.15
CA HIS A 25 -1.66 -12.67 -2.04
C HIS A 25 -2.15 -11.83 -3.21
N SER A 26 -2.47 -10.55 -2.96
CA SER A 26 -2.95 -9.60 -3.97
C SER A 26 -1.86 -8.70 -4.54
N CYS A 27 -0.58 -8.97 -4.23
CA CYS A 27 0.56 -8.14 -4.60
C CYS A 27 1.43 -8.82 -5.67
N PRO A 28 1.10 -8.70 -6.97
CA PRO A 28 1.80 -9.45 -8.04
C PRO A 28 3.29 -9.10 -8.14
N HIS A 29 3.64 -7.84 -7.86
CA HIS A 29 5.00 -7.32 -7.99
C HIS A 29 5.68 -7.02 -6.64
N ALA A 30 5.20 -7.63 -5.55
CA ALA A 30 5.90 -7.57 -4.27
C ALA A 30 7.31 -8.18 -4.40
N GLY A 31 8.32 -7.40 -4.07
CA GLY A 31 9.73 -7.79 -4.08
C GLY A 31 10.16 -8.24 -2.69
N VAL A 32 11.08 -7.49 -2.10
CA VAL A 32 11.69 -7.79 -0.79
C VAL A 32 10.69 -7.85 0.36
N CYS A 33 9.52 -7.24 0.20
CA CYS A 33 8.46 -7.18 1.20
C CYS A 33 7.43 -8.30 1.12
N LYS A 34 7.61 -9.29 0.24
CA LYS A 34 6.61 -10.32 -0.03
C LYS A 34 6.43 -11.24 1.19
N THR A 35 5.42 -10.92 1.99
CA THR A 35 5.01 -11.65 3.19
C THR A 35 3.51 -11.89 3.15
N PHE A 36 3.09 -13.05 3.64
CA PHE A 36 1.72 -13.52 3.66
C PHE A 36 1.27 -13.78 5.09
N ALA A 37 -0.01 -13.56 5.35
CA ALA A 37 -0.71 -14.24 6.43
C ALA A 37 -1.58 -15.36 5.82
N ASP A 38 -1.55 -16.54 6.42
CA ASP A 38 -2.46 -17.62 6.06
C ASP A 38 -3.91 -17.19 6.28
N ARG A 39 -4.79 -17.48 5.31
CA ARG A 39 -6.19 -17.04 5.29
C ARG A 39 -6.95 -17.48 6.53
N VAL A 40 -6.72 -18.70 7.01
CA VAL A 40 -7.49 -19.31 8.11
C VAL A 40 -6.83 -19.03 9.45
N THR A 41 -5.56 -19.38 9.59
CA THR A 41 -4.80 -19.37 10.84
C THR A 41 -4.18 -18.01 11.14
N GLY A 42 -3.81 -17.24 10.12
CA GLY A 42 -3.03 -16.00 10.29
C GLY A 42 -1.54 -16.22 10.50
N LEU A 43 -1.05 -17.46 10.35
CA LEU A 43 0.37 -17.76 10.42
C LEU A 43 1.11 -17.00 9.31
N ILE A 44 2.26 -16.43 9.66
CA ILE A 44 3.04 -15.59 8.75
C ILE A 44 4.03 -16.45 7.96
N THR A 45 4.11 -16.20 6.66
CA THR A 45 5.13 -16.79 5.77
C THR A 45 5.81 -15.66 5.01
N ASP A 46 7.14 -15.62 5.10
CA ASP A 46 7.96 -14.70 4.31
C ASP A 46 8.46 -15.41 3.05
N LEU A 47 8.37 -14.74 1.90
CA LEU A 47 8.89 -15.23 0.62
C LEU A 47 9.45 -14.05 -0.20
N PRO A 48 10.44 -13.31 0.33
CA PRO A 48 10.99 -12.14 -0.34
C PRO A 48 11.48 -12.50 -1.76
N GLN A 49 11.25 -11.59 -2.70
CA GLN A 49 11.72 -11.72 -4.08
C GLN A 49 12.76 -10.63 -4.34
N TYR A 50 13.94 -11.05 -4.79
CA TYR A 50 15.07 -10.15 -5.05
C TYR A 50 15.25 -9.84 -6.54
N THR A 51 14.49 -10.50 -7.41
CA THR A 51 14.56 -10.24 -8.85
C THR A 51 14.07 -8.83 -9.15
N GLY A 52 14.93 -8.01 -9.78
CA GLY A 52 14.55 -6.69 -10.27
C GLY A 52 14.57 -5.57 -9.23
N THR A 53 15.19 -5.79 -8.05
CA THR A 53 15.34 -4.79 -6.99
C THR A 53 16.67 -4.96 -6.25
N GLU A 54 17.23 -3.85 -5.79
CA GLU A 54 18.42 -3.79 -4.93
C GLU A 54 18.07 -3.30 -3.51
N ALA A 55 16.78 -3.19 -3.19
CA ALA A 55 16.33 -2.73 -1.89
C ALA A 55 16.71 -3.69 -0.76
N ASP A 56 16.91 -3.13 0.44
CA ASP A 56 17.10 -3.92 1.65
C ASP A 56 15.84 -4.73 2.02
N GLU A 57 16.02 -5.94 2.58
CA GLU A 57 14.89 -6.81 2.95
C GLU A 57 14.06 -6.23 4.11
N PHE A 58 12.73 -6.18 3.99
CA PHE A 58 11.88 -5.87 5.14
C PHE A 58 10.56 -6.63 5.05
N ARG A 59 9.99 -6.97 6.18
CA ARG A 59 8.67 -7.59 6.27
C ARG A 59 7.58 -6.56 6.05
N CYS A 60 6.58 -6.91 5.23
CA CYS A 60 5.39 -6.09 5.03
C CYS A 60 4.62 -5.88 6.35
N PHE A 61 4.54 -4.64 6.80
CA PHE A 61 3.80 -4.30 8.02
C PHE A 61 2.31 -4.69 7.93
N ALA A 62 1.73 -4.59 6.72
CA ALA A 62 0.32 -4.86 6.51
C ALA A 62 0.02 -6.36 6.64
N ALA A 63 0.93 -7.24 6.19
CA ALA A 63 0.82 -8.68 6.42
C ALA A 63 0.85 -9.01 7.92
N MET A 64 1.69 -8.32 8.70
CA MET A 64 1.70 -8.48 10.16
C MET A 64 0.41 -8.02 10.84
N ALA A 65 -0.37 -7.11 10.24
CA ALA A 65 -1.68 -6.75 10.76
C ALA A 65 -2.73 -7.85 10.54
N GLU A 66 -2.53 -8.73 9.55
CA GLU A 66 -3.44 -9.83 9.20
C GLU A 66 -3.31 -11.04 10.12
N VAL A 67 -2.43 -11.04 11.12
CA VAL A 67 -2.52 -12.01 12.23
C VAL A 67 -3.85 -11.87 12.97
N ARG A 68 -4.44 -10.66 12.96
CA ARG A 68 -5.73 -10.34 13.60
C ARG A 68 -6.89 -10.85 12.73
N PRO A 69 -7.73 -11.77 13.24
CA PRO A 69 -8.80 -12.39 12.43
C PRO A 69 -9.74 -11.38 11.76
N ASN A 70 -10.16 -10.32 12.46
CA ASN A 70 -11.08 -9.33 11.91
C ASN A 70 -10.47 -8.53 10.74
N VAL A 71 -9.18 -8.19 10.83
CA VAL A 71 -8.47 -7.48 9.75
C VAL A 71 -8.36 -8.37 8.53
N ARG A 72 -7.92 -9.62 8.75
CA ARG A 72 -7.77 -10.62 7.69
C ARG A 72 -9.11 -10.94 7.01
N ALA A 73 -10.17 -11.16 7.78
CA ALA A 73 -11.50 -11.45 7.26
C ALA A 73 -12.06 -10.31 6.40
N ALA A 74 -11.84 -9.05 6.80
CA ALA A 74 -12.29 -7.90 6.00
C ALA A 74 -11.53 -7.79 4.66
N ARG A 75 -10.21 -8.03 4.67
CA ARG A 75 -9.39 -7.99 3.46
C ARG A 75 -9.72 -9.14 2.50
N TRP A 76 -9.89 -10.36 3.02
CA TRP A 76 -10.31 -11.50 2.20
C TRP A 76 -11.72 -11.35 1.64
N HIS A 77 -12.66 -10.79 2.41
CA HIS A 77 -14.00 -10.44 1.92
C HIS A 77 -13.92 -9.53 0.69
N ASN A 78 -13.12 -8.46 0.76
CA ASN A 78 -12.93 -7.55 -0.37
C ASN A 78 -12.34 -8.24 -1.59
N TRP A 79 -11.34 -9.10 -1.36
CA TRP A 79 -10.65 -9.81 -2.42
C TRP A 79 -11.54 -10.82 -3.13
N ASP A 80 -12.25 -11.65 -2.37
CA ASP A 80 -13.15 -12.66 -2.92
C ASP A 80 -14.26 -11.99 -3.74
N LEU A 81 -14.85 -10.89 -3.24
CA LEU A 81 -15.89 -10.14 -3.95
C LEU A 81 -15.38 -9.49 -5.24
N ILE A 82 -14.18 -8.90 -5.24
CA ILE A 82 -13.55 -8.36 -6.46
C ILE A 82 -13.33 -9.46 -7.49
N ARG A 83 -12.85 -10.63 -7.07
CA ARG A 83 -12.61 -11.76 -7.98
C ARG A 83 -13.92 -12.26 -8.58
N GLU A 84 -14.97 -12.43 -7.77
CA GLU A 84 -16.29 -12.82 -8.25
C GLU A 84 -16.80 -11.86 -9.35
N VAL A 85 -16.65 -10.56 -9.14
CA VAL A 85 -17.04 -9.54 -10.13
C VAL A 85 -16.16 -9.58 -11.39
N ILE A 86 -14.85 -9.77 -11.28
CA ILE A 86 -13.94 -9.90 -12.44
C ILE A 86 -14.31 -11.09 -13.34
N HIS A 87 -14.79 -12.18 -12.74
CA HIS A 87 -15.18 -13.38 -13.48
C HIS A 87 -16.63 -13.36 -13.99
N SER A 88 -17.36 -12.26 -13.76
CA SER A 88 -18.72 -12.08 -14.26
C SER A 88 -18.74 -11.65 -15.74
N ASN A 89 -19.87 -11.89 -16.42
CA ASN A 89 -20.05 -11.50 -17.82
C ASN A 89 -20.12 -9.97 -17.97
N GLY A 90 -19.22 -9.40 -18.76
CA GLY A 90 -19.22 -7.97 -19.09
C GLY A 90 -17.81 -7.37 -19.10
N SER A 91 -17.74 -6.04 -19.18
CA SER A 91 -16.46 -5.33 -19.07
C SER A 91 -15.99 -5.33 -17.61
N GLN A 92 -14.92 -6.08 -17.33
CA GLN A 92 -14.38 -6.24 -15.96
C GLN A 92 -14.12 -4.90 -15.26
N ALA A 93 -13.51 -3.94 -15.95
CA ALA A 93 -13.20 -2.64 -15.37
C ALA A 93 -14.48 -1.85 -15.03
N VAL A 94 -15.52 -1.94 -15.86
CA VAL A 94 -16.81 -1.27 -15.61
C VAL A 94 -17.52 -1.89 -14.41
N LEU A 95 -17.62 -3.23 -14.37
CA LEU A 95 -18.27 -3.95 -13.28
C LEU A 95 -17.59 -3.68 -11.93
N LEU A 96 -16.26 -3.70 -11.92
CA LEU A 96 -15.48 -3.35 -10.73
C LEU A 96 -15.67 -1.90 -10.32
N ARG A 97 -15.69 -0.97 -11.28
CA ARG A 97 -15.93 0.44 -11.01
C ARG A 97 -17.29 0.62 -10.36
N ASP A 98 -18.33 -0.04 -10.86
CA ASP A 98 -19.69 0.07 -10.32
C ASP A 98 -19.76 -0.48 -8.87
N LEU A 99 -19.08 -1.60 -8.58
CA LEU A 99 -18.96 -2.13 -7.22
C LEU A 99 -18.22 -1.16 -6.29
N ILE A 100 -17.07 -0.63 -6.74
CA ILE A 100 -16.25 0.33 -5.96
C ILE A 100 -17.07 1.59 -5.70
N ASP A 101 -17.73 2.12 -6.72
CA ASP A 101 -18.52 3.34 -6.66
C ASP A 101 -19.66 3.21 -5.67
N LEU A 102 -20.46 2.15 -5.81
CA LEU A 102 -21.55 1.91 -4.89
C LEU A 102 -21.05 1.73 -3.45
N SER A 103 -19.96 0.99 -3.26
CA SER A 103 -19.42 0.74 -1.92
C SER A 103 -18.92 2.02 -1.25
N LEU A 104 -18.34 2.95 -2.02
CA LEU A 104 -17.93 4.28 -1.55
C LEU A 104 -19.14 5.17 -1.22
N THR A 105 -20.17 5.16 -2.06
CA THR A 105 -21.41 5.93 -1.85
C THR A 105 -22.12 5.54 -0.55
N MET A 106 -21.96 4.29 -0.10
CA MET A 106 -22.52 3.80 1.15
C MET A 106 -21.67 4.14 2.39
N GLN A 107 -20.50 4.78 2.23
CA GLN A 107 -19.70 5.26 3.35
C GLN A 107 -20.08 6.70 3.72
N ALA A 108 -19.81 7.07 4.98
CA ALA A 108 -19.80 8.48 5.34
C ALA A 108 -18.75 9.23 4.49
N PRO A 109 -19.09 10.39 3.92
CA PRO A 109 -18.19 11.09 3.01
C PRO A 109 -16.89 11.49 3.72
N LYS A 110 -15.76 11.22 3.05
CA LYS A 110 -14.41 11.64 3.45
C LYS A 110 -13.71 12.26 2.26
N GLU A 111 -12.89 13.27 2.51
CA GLU A 111 -12.11 13.94 1.46
C GLU A 111 -11.03 13.03 0.89
N LEU A 112 -10.41 12.20 1.73
CA LEU A 112 -9.30 11.33 1.37
C LEU A 112 -9.75 9.86 1.28
N VAL A 113 -9.31 9.19 0.21
CA VAL A 113 -9.48 7.75 0.00
C VAL A 113 -8.12 7.11 -0.27
N ARG A 114 -7.62 6.33 0.68
CA ARG A 114 -6.43 5.49 0.52
C ARG A 114 -6.82 4.19 -0.16
N VAL A 115 -6.36 4.02 -1.39
CA VAL A 115 -6.44 2.76 -2.12
C VAL A 115 -5.22 1.94 -1.74
N HIS A 116 -5.46 0.87 -0.98
CA HIS A 116 -4.45 -0.04 -0.41
C HIS A 116 -3.61 0.58 0.72
N GLU A 117 -4.01 0.31 1.96
CA GLU A 117 -3.03 0.18 3.06
C GLU A 117 -2.34 -1.20 2.99
N SER A 118 -3.07 -2.18 2.46
CA SER A 118 -2.63 -3.56 2.24
C SER A 118 -3.08 -4.06 0.87
N GLY A 119 -2.30 -4.97 0.31
CA GLY A 119 -2.49 -5.45 -1.05
C GLY A 119 -1.90 -4.50 -2.09
N ASP A 120 -2.16 -4.77 -3.36
CA ASP A 120 -1.75 -3.91 -4.46
C ASP A 120 -2.77 -4.03 -5.62
N PHE A 121 -2.56 -3.26 -6.68
CA PHE A 121 -3.26 -3.46 -7.94
C PHE A 121 -2.87 -4.81 -8.56
N TRP A 122 -3.79 -5.77 -8.48
CA TRP A 122 -3.58 -7.13 -8.95
C TRP A 122 -3.65 -7.29 -10.47
N THR A 123 -4.51 -6.52 -11.14
CA THR A 123 -4.68 -6.55 -12.60
C THR A 123 -4.85 -5.12 -13.15
N GLU A 124 -4.52 -4.92 -14.42
CA GLU A 124 -4.66 -3.61 -15.06
C GLU A 124 -6.14 -3.15 -15.08
N ASN A 125 -7.09 -4.06 -15.32
CA ASN A 125 -8.52 -3.76 -15.26
C ASN A 125 -8.98 -3.34 -13.86
N TYR A 126 -8.38 -3.91 -12.81
CA TYR A 126 -8.67 -3.51 -11.43
C TYR A 126 -8.10 -2.11 -11.11
N MET A 127 -6.90 -1.80 -11.57
CA MET A 127 -6.35 -0.44 -11.46
C MET A 127 -7.21 0.57 -12.22
N ARG A 128 -7.55 0.27 -13.47
CA ARG A 128 -8.44 1.09 -14.31
C ARG A 128 -9.78 1.38 -13.64
N ALA A 129 -10.38 0.39 -12.97
CA ALA A 129 -11.64 0.57 -12.25
C ALA A 129 -11.55 1.63 -11.13
N TRP A 130 -10.45 1.65 -10.38
CA TRP A 130 -10.20 2.68 -9.37
C TRP A 130 -10.00 4.08 -9.99
N LEU A 131 -9.27 4.17 -11.10
CA LEU A 131 -9.09 5.44 -11.82
C LEU A 131 -10.44 5.98 -12.30
N MET A 132 -11.30 5.12 -12.87
CA MET A 132 -12.64 5.49 -13.30
C MET A 132 -13.53 5.95 -12.13
N ALA A 133 -13.49 5.24 -10.99
CA ALA A 133 -14.25 5.62 -9.79
C ALA A 133 -13.80 6.97 -9.21
N ALA A 134 -12.49 7.27 -9.27
CA ALA A 134 -11.95 8.55 -8.86
C ALA A 134 -12.35 9.69 -9.80
N ALA A 135 -12.30 9.46 -11.13
CA ALA A 135 -12.74 10.44 -12.12
C ALA A 135 -14.21 10.86 -11.94
N GLN A 136 -15.06 9.96 -11.43
CA GLN A 136 -16.47 10.24 -11.10
C GLN A 136 -16.67 10.97 -9.77
N ARG A 137 -15.60 11.16 -9.00
CA ARG A 137 -15.60 11.78 -7.67
C ARG A 137 -14.58 12.92 -7.57
N PRO A 138 -14.71 13.99 -8.37
CA PRO A 138 -13.71 15.06 -8.46
C PRO A 138 -13.51 15.83 -7.14
N LYS A 139 -14.43 15.72 -6.17
CA LYS A 139 -14.33 16.35 -4.84
C LYS A 139 -13.56 15.51 -3.81
N GLN A 140 -13.21 14.26 -4.14
CA GLN A 140 -12.42 13.40 -3.27
C GLN A 140 -11.04 13.20 -3.88
N THR A 141 -10.02 13.13 -3.02
CA THR A 141 -8.65 12.83 -3.40
C THR A 141 -8.35 11.37 -3.09
N PHE A 142 -7.95 10.63 -4.12
CA PHE A 142 -7.54 9.24 -4.05
C PHE A 142 -6.03 9.16 -4.06
N TYR A 143 -5.46 8.23 -3.30
CA TYR A 143 -4.04 7.96 -3.36
C TYR A 143 -3.71 6.51 -3.08
N ALA A 144 -2.61 6.02 -3.67
CA ALA A 144 -2.14 4.65 -3.49
C ALA A 144 -0.62 4.57 -3.50
N TYR A 145 -0.09 3.55 -2.83
CA TYR A 145 1.30 3.12 -2.96
C TYR A 145 1.29 1.80 -3.73
N THR A 146 2.05 1.71 -4.81
CA THR A 146 2.01 0.53 -5.68
C THR A 146 3.39 0.10 -6.15
N LYS A 147 3.57 -1.21 -6.30
CA LYS A 147 4.69 -1.86 -6.99
C LYS A 147 4.30 -2.35 -8.39
N SER A 148 3.02 -2.23 -8.77
CA SER A 148 2.50 -2.59 -10.09
C SER A 148 2.84 -1.54 -11.16
N LEU A 149 4.13 -1.21 -11.28
CA LEU A 149 4.65 -0.13 -12.11
C LEU A 149 4.36 -0.32 -13.60
N GLY A 150 4.32 -1.56 -14.10
CA GLY A 150 3.94 -1.84 -15.48
C GLY A 150 2.50 -1.44 -15.81
N MET A 151 1.55 -1.74 -14.90
CA MET A 151 0.14 -1.37 -15.06
C MET A 151 -0.04 0.14 -14.96
N TRP A 152 0.65 0.79 -14.02
CA TRP A 152 0.69 2.25 -13.95
C TRP A 152 1.18 2.82 -15.28
N TYR A 153 2.34 2.40 -15.76
CA TYR A 153 2.89 2.93 -17.01
C TYR A 153 1.90 2.79 -18.18
N ASN A 154 1.25 1.64 -18.34
CA ASN A 154 0.25 1.43 -19.39
C ASN A 154 -0.96 2.37 -19.28
N LEU A 155 -1.34 2.75 -18.06
CA LEU A 155 -2.51 3.59 -17.76
C LEU A 155 -2.17 5.06 -17.51
N ARG A 156 -0.90 5.48 -17.67
CA ARG A 156 -0.40 6.79 -17.25
C ARG A 156 -1.22 7.98 -17.79
N ASP A 157 -1.69 7.89 -19.02
CA ASP A 157 -2.47 8.94 -19.69
C ASP A 157 -3.95 8.97 -19.26
N GLN A 158 -4.37 8.04 -18.39
CA GLN A 158 -5.76 7.88 -17.91
C GLN A 158 -5.90 8.15 -16.41
N ILE A 159 -4.82 8.52 -15.73
CA ILE A 159 -4.85 8.83 -14.30
C ILE A 159 -5.52 10.20 -14.13
N PRO A 160 -6.67 10.29 -13.43
CA PRO A 160 -7.33 11.57 -13.23
C PRO A 160 -6.55 12.43 -12.24
N SER A 161 -6.70 13.75 -12.33
CA SER A 161 -5.95 14.72 -11.52
C SER A 161 -6.17 14.62 -10.01
N ASN A 162 -7.23 13.93 -9.58
CA ASN A 162 -7.52 13.64 -8.17
C ASN A 162 -7.01 12.27 -7.71
N PHE A 163 -6.18 11.57 -8.49
CA PHE A 163 -5.60 10.29 -8.13
C PHE A 163 -4.07 10.35 -8.07
N TYR A 164 -3.53 10.19 -6.87
CA TYR A 164 -2.11 10.32 -6.56
C TYR A 164 -1.47 8.93 -6.41
N LEU A 165 -0.59 8.56 -7.34
CA LEU A 165 0.19 7.32 -7.25
C LEU A 165 1.58 7.58 -6.70
N THR A 166 1.98 6.77 -5.73
CA THR A 166 3.35 6.72 -5.20
C THR A 166 3.97 5.39 -5.59
N ALA A 167 5.09 5.43 -6.30
CA ALA A 167 5.86 4.23 -6.62
C ALA A 167 6.53 3.74 -5.34
N SER A 168 6.27 2.50 -4.94
CA SER A 168 6.89 1.96 -3.73
C SER A 168 8.10 1.11 -4.12
N HIS A 169 9.31 1.62 -3.87
CA HIS A 169 10.56 0.89 -4.13
C HIS A 169 10.63 -0.44 -3.35
N GLY A 170 11.42 -1.39 -3.85
CA GLY A 170 11.54 -2.75 -3.33
C GLY A 170 10.64 -3.77 -4.01
N GLY A 171 10.19 -3.50 -5.24
CA GLY A 171 9.31 -4.37 -6.04
C GLY A 171 10.07 -5.09 -7.16
N THR A 172 9.45 -6.10 -7.78
CA THR A 172 10.13 -6.86 -8.86
C THR A 172 10.29 -6.08 -10.17
N LEU A 173 9.77 -4.85 -10.21
CA LEU A 173 9.79 -3.97 -11.37
C LEU A 173 10.59 -2.68 -11.13
N ASP A 174 11.45 -2.61 -10.10
CA ASP A 174 12.15 -1.36 -9.77
C ASP A 174 13.04 -0.84 -10.92
N TYR A 175 13.48 -1.71 -11.84
CA TYR A 175 14.17 -1.32 -13.07
C TYR A 175 13.36 -0.34 -13.95
N LEU A 176 12.04 -0.24 -13.76
CA LEU A 176 11.19 0.73 -14.46
C LEU A 176 11.29 2.16 -13.89
N LEU A 177 11.68 2.30 -12.61
CA LEU A 177 11.79 3.60 -11.94
C LEU A 177 12.80 4.53 -12.63
N PRO A 178 14.07 4.15 -12.83
CA PRO A 178 15.01 4.99 -13.55
C PRO A 178 14.70 5.06 -15.05
N LYS A 179 14.07 4.03 -15.62
CA LYS A 179 13.74 3.97 -17.05
C LYS A 179 12.67 4.99 -17.46
N TYR A 180 11.71 5.27 -16.59
CA TYR A 180 10.57 6.15 -16.85
C TYR A 180 10.43 7.21 -15.72
N GLY A 181 11.52 7.93 -15.44
CA GLY A 181 11.58 8.91 -14.34
C GLY A 181 10.65 10.11 -14.51
N ASP A 182 10.22 10.43 -15.73
CA ASP A 182 9.20 11.43 -16.04
C ASP A 182 7.80 10.98 -15.58
N VAL A 183 7.53 9.67 -15.59
CA VAL A 183 6.28 9.07 -15.12
C VAL A 183 6.32 8.81 -13.61
N PHE A 184 7.42 8.27 -13.10
CA PHE A 184 7.56 7.86 -11.69
C PHE A 184 8.36 8.86 -10.87
N GLN A 185 7.83 10.07 -10.70
CA GLN A 185 8.51 11.11 -9.93
C GLN A 185 8.41 10.89 -8.41
N ARG A 186 7.22 10.49 -7.96
CA ARG A 186 6.93 10.25 -6.54
C ARG A 186 7.27 8.83 -6.14
N ILE A 187 8.44 8.63 -5.53
CA ILE A 187 8.95 7.32 -5.12
C ILE A 187 9.12 7.28 -3.60
N ALA A 188 8.53 6.27 -2.96
CA ALA A 188 8.72 5.98 -1.55
C ALA A 188 9.78 4.88 -1.37
N TYR A 189 10.83 5.19 -0.62
CA TYR A 189 11.91 4.28 -0.24
C TYR A 189 11.75 3.82 1.19
N VAL A 190 11.80 2.52 1.45
CA VAL A 190 11.84 2.02 2.83
C VAL A 190 13.28 2.04 3.31
N VAL A 191 13.53 2.75 4.41
CA VAL A 191 14.86 2.89 5.02
C VAL A 191 14.85 2.34 6.44
N TYR A 192 16.02 1.92 6.92
CA TYR A 192 16.19 1.32 8.23
C TYR A 192 16.39 2.34 9.34
N THR A 193 17.03 3.47 9.04
CA THR A 193 17.41 4.52 9.99
C THR A 193 17.13 5.91 9.41
N GLU A 194 17.11 6.91 10.29
CA GLU A 194 16.98 8.32 9.89
C GLU A 194 18.25 8.79 9.15
N GLN A 195 19.43 8.34 9.59
CA GLN A 195 20.70 8.58 8.90
C GLN A 195 20.69 8.08 7.45
N GLN A 196 20.14 6.88 7.18
CA GLN A 196 20.03 6.39 5.80
C GLN A 196 19.13 7.29 4.94
N ALA A 197 18.06 7.86 5.52
CA ALA A 197 17.22 8.82 4.81
C ALA A 197 18.00 10.11 4.49
N GLU A 198 18.78 10.61 5.44
CA GLU A 198 19.63 11.79 5.28
C GLU A 198 20.72 11.58 4.20
N GLU A 199 21.40 10.44 4.23
CA GLU A 199 22.41 10.05 3.23
C GLU A 199 21.83 9.97 1.81
N LEU A 200 20.55 9.59 1.68
CA LEU A 200 19.81 9.58 0.42
C LEU A 200 19.17 10.92 0.06
N GLY A 201 19.25 11.93 0.94
CA GLY A 201 18.59 13.22 0.75
C GLY A 201 17.06 13.16 0.74
N LEU A 202 16.47 12.22 1.49
CA LEU A 202 15.03 11.95 1.50
C LEU A 202 14.39 12.39 2.83
N GLU A 203 13.31 13.17 2.75
CA GLU A 203 12.46 13.48 3.90
C GLU A 203 11.67 12.24 4.34
N ILE A 204 11.49 12.04 5.65
CA ILE A 204 10.74 10.90 6.18
C ILE A 204 9.26 11.27 6.35
N ASP A 205 8.39 10.52 5.70
CA ASP A 205 6.94 10.72 5.80
C ASP A 205 6.33 9.95 6.98
N HIS A 206 5.69 10.71 7.88
CA HIS A 206 5.03 10.16 9.07
C HIS A 206 3.50 10.15 9.03
N ASP A 207 2.87 10.79 8.03
CA ASP A 207 1.41 11.02 8.01
C ASP A 207 0.73 10.83 6.63
N ASP A 208 1.48 10.36 5.64
CA ASP A 208 1.14 10.28 4.21
C ASP A 208 0.97 11.65 3.53
N SER A 209 1.40 12.77 4.12
CA SER A 209 1.33 14.08 3.43
C SER A 209 2.20 14.12 2.18
N HIS A 210 3.34 13.43 2.19
CA HIS A 210 4.30 13.44 1.08
C HIS A 210 3.74 12.70 -0.15
N CYS A 211 2.75 11.82 0.04
CA CYS A 211 2.11 11.09 -1.07
C CYS A 211 1.30 12.02 -2.01
N LEU A 212 1.00 13.24 -1.58
CA LEU A 212 0.28 14.27 -2.33
C LEU A 212 1.21 15.28 -3.03
N GLY A 213 2.52 15.22 -2.75
CA GLY A 213 3.53 16.04 -3.42
C GLY A 213 3.99 15.43 -4.75
N ASP A 214 5.21 15.72 -5.19
CA ASP A 214 5.82 15.20 -6.42
C ASP A 214 7.23 14.61 -6.19
N LYS A 215 7.79 14.78 -4.99
CA LYS A 215 9.15 14.39 -4.64
C LYS A 215 9.24 12.95 -4.15
N PRO A 216 10.42 12.31 -4.30
CA PRO A 216 10.73 11.09 -3.58
C PRO A 216 10.84 11.36 -2.08
N PHE A 217 10.55 10.33 -1.27
CA PHE A 217 10.61 10.41 0.18
C PHE A 217 10.92 9.05 0.81
N ALA A 218 11.28 9.07 2.09
CA ALA A 218 11.60 7.88 2.87
C ALA A 218 10.44 7.47 3.77
N LEU A 219 10.32 6.16 3.98
CA LEU A 219 9.45 5.54 4.96
C LEU A 219 10.32 4.72 5.90
N LEU A 220 10.36 5.12 7.16
CA LEU A 220 11.16 4.41 8.14
C LEU A 220 10.53 3.03 8.44
N VAL A 221 11.32 1.96 8.31
CA VAL A 221 10.83 0.58 8.52
C VAL A 221 10.25 0.45 9.92
N HIS A 222 9.11 -0.23 10.02
CA HIS A 222 8.35 -0.36 11.26
C HIS A 222 7.58 -1.68 11.33
N GLY A 223 7.02 -1.96 12.50
CA GLY A 223 6.30 -3.22 12.77
C GLY A 223 7.25 -4.41 12.92
N SER A 224 6.69 -5.59 13.18
CA SER A 224 7.48 -6.79 13.45
C SER A 224 8.24 -7.26 12.21
N GLN A 225 9.55 -7.44 12.34
CA GLN A 225 10.45 -7.87 11.27
C GLN A 225 10.91 -9.32 11.47
N ARG A 226 11.57 -9.91 10.46
CA ARG A 226 12.08 -11.29 10.55
C ARG A 226 13.16 -11.40 11.60
N ALA A 227 13.11 -12.44 12.44
CA ALA A 227 14.13 -12.68 13.44
C ALA A 227 15.53 -12.75 12.79
N GLY A 228 16.50 -12.04 13.35
CA GLY A 228 17.88 -11.99 12.85
C GLY A 228 18.11 -11.11 11.60
N SER A 229 17.06 -10.59 10.95
CA SER A 229 17.21 -9.67 9.80
C SER A 229 17.82 -8.33 10.20
N ASP A 230 18.41 -7.64 9.24
CA ASP A 230 18.99 -6.31 9.45
C ASP A 230 17.91 -5.27 9.77
N ALA A 231 16.72 -5.37 9.16
CA ALA A 231 15.55 -4.59 9.54
C ALA A 231 15.18 -4.76 11.03
N MET A 232 15.24 -6.00 11.56
CA MET A 232 14.98 -6.28 12.98
C MET A 232 16.07 -5.73 13.89
N LYS A 233 17.35 -5.84 13.48
CA LYS A 233 18.48 -5.25 14.22
C LYS A 233 18.34 -3.73 14.28
N ALA A 234 18.06 -3.07 13.15
CA ALA A 234 17.85 -1.63 13.06
C ALA A 234 16.69 -1.16 13.94
N LEU A 235 15.55 -1.86 13.92
CA LEU A 235 14.42 -1.56 14.82
C LEU A 235 14.78 -1.73 16.30
N THR A 236 15.51 -2.80 16.64
CA THR A 236 15.94 -3.06 18.02
C THR A 236 16.88 -1.97 18.51
N GLN A 237 17.81 -1.53 17.66
CA GLN A 237 18.74 -0.45 17.97
C GLN A 237 18.00 0.88 18.16
N ARG A 238 17.16 1.27 17.19
CA ARG A 238 16.31 2.48 17.32
C ARG A 238 15.44 2.46 18.57
N LYS A 239 14.90 1.30 18.94
CA LYS A 239 14.13 1.15 20.19
C LYS A 239 14.99 1.45 21.43
N LYS A 240 16.24 0.97 21.48
CA LYS A 240 17.16 1.22 22.60
C LYS A 240 17.53 2.70 22.72
N GLU A 241 17.67 3.37 21.59
CA GLU A 241 17.94 4.81 21.50
C GLU A 241 16.69 5.66 21.77
N GLY A 242 15.52 5.03 21.92
CA GLY A 242 14.25 5.73 22.15
C GLY A 242 13.68 6.40 20.90
N GLY A 243 14.14 6.02 19.71
CA GLY A 243 13.65 6.51 18.42
C GLY A 243 12.31 5.89 17.99
N PHE A 244 11.85 6.29 16.80
CA PHE A 244 10.60 5.81 16.22
C PHE A 244 10.66 4.32 15.84
N VAL A 245 9.64 3.54 16.23
CA VAL A 245 9.52 2.10 15.90
C VAL A 245 8.16 1.68 15.33
N GLY A 246 7.25 2.64 15.15
CA GLY A 246 5.91 2.43 14.58
C GLY A 246 4.80 3.18 15.32
N TYR A 247 3.60 3.16 14.75
CA TYR A 247 2.45 3.99 15.15
C TYR A 247 1.51 3.34 16.19
N GLY A 248 1.97 2.32 16.93
CA GLY A 248 1.17 1.68 17.97
C GLY A 248 0.93 2.62 19.16
N LYS A 249 -0.18 2.44 19.89
CA LYS A 249 -0.50 3.26 21.08
C LYS A 249 0.62 3.26 22.14
N SER A 250 1.34 2.15 22.28
CA SER A 250 2.49 2.01 23.18
C SER A 250 3.75 2.77 22.72
N ASN A 251 3.77 3.24 21.48
CA ASN A 251 4.92 3.87 20.83
C ASN A 251 4.71 5.37 20.62
N GLN A 252 3.51 5.89 20.87
CA GLN A 252 3.27 7.32 20.96
C GLN A 252 3.91 7.79 22.25
N LYS A 253 5.17 8.24 22.18
CA LYS A 253 5.69 9.15 23.20
C LYS A 253 4.75 10.35 23.19
N THR A 254 4.23 10.72 24.36
CA THR A 254 3.61 12.02 24.58
C THR A 254 4.60 13.05 24.05
N ILE A 255 4.26 13.69 22.92
CA ILE A 255 4.96 14.89 22.46
C ILE A 255 4.63 15.99 23.45
#